data_AF-A0A5M5BU44-F1
#
_entry.id   AF-A0A5M5BU44-F1
#
_cell.length_a   1.000
_cell.length_b   1.000
_cell.length_c   1.000
_cell.angle_alpha   90.00
_cell.angle_beta   90.00
_cell.angle_gamma   90.00
#
_symmetry.space_group_name_H-M   'P 1'
#
loop_
_entity.id
_entity.type
_entity.pdbx_description
1 polymer ?
#
loop_
_entity_poly.entity_id
_entity_poly.type
_entity_poly.pdbx_seq_one_letter_code
_entity_poly.pdbx_strand_id
1 'polypeptide(L)'
;MDVNTANQSTTDEQMMDILLVLDKEKKTISAVKGVDENGELQTVPPENNSELLKFDRHGDFFSNFFSNMMNQLKNPTRFNFFKIPKLELPKIEPIIRDNFNNPTPENEANIERYRVTPETVKQEAKKEQQETQNGQQPAKEAGATAQAPQQPDKSKYYIDPDKVDWEALKNFGLSKEQLEKAKALEPMLRGYKSPEAFTISGNYNSAIMKMDARLSFRHDKDGNVVLAIHGIRQKPELERPFFGHEFSKEDKANLLETGNMGRIVNLKNY
;
A
#
# COMPACT_ATOMS: atom_id res chain seq x y z
N MET A 1 -32.77 17.12 -2.76
CA MET A 1 -31.83 17.84 -3.66
C MET A 1 -30.44 17.52 -3.17
N ASP A 2 -29.84 16.55 -3.84
CA ASP A 2 -28.60 15.87 -3.49
C ASP A 2 -27.40 16.77 -3.76
N VAL A 3 -26.68 17.11 -2.69
CA VAL A 3 -25.41 17.88 -2.74
C VAL A 3 -24.17 16.99 -2.58
N ASN A 4 -24.33 15.66 -2.43
CA ASN A 4 -23.21 14.75 -2.12
C ASN A 4 -22.71 13.89 -3.30
N THR A 5 -23.36 13.90 -4.47
CA THR A 5 -22.94 13.04 -5.59
C THR A 5 -21.75 13.60 -6.37
N ALA A 6 -21.45 14.91 -6.27
CA ALA A 6 -20.39 15.54 -7.06
C ALA A 6 -18.98 15.49 -6.44
N ASN A 7 -18.85 15.23 -5.13
CA ASN A 7 -17.54 15.20 -4.42
C ASN A 7 -16.98 13.80 -4.18
N GLN A 8 -17.77 12.74 -4.36
CA GLN A 8 -17.26 11.36 -4.31
C GLN A 8 -16.47 11.01 -5.58
N SER A 9 -16.94 11.45 -6.76
CA SER A 9 -16.28 11.17 -8.04
C SER A 9 -14.88 11.77 -8.18
N THR A 10 -14.60 12.90 -7.52
CA THR A 10 -13.28 13.54 -7.56
C THR A 10 -12.25 12.86 -6.66
N THR A 11 -12.68 12.24 -5.56
CA THR A 11 -11.79 11.54 -4.62
C THR A 11 -11.39 10.17 -5.18
N ASP A 12 -12.32 9.45 -5.80
CA ASP A 12 -12.05 8.15 -6.43
C ASP A 12 -11.14 8.31 -7.65
N GLU A 13 -11.33 9.35 -8.47
CA GLU A 13 -10.43 9.65 -9.59
C GLU A 13 -8.99 9.98 -9.15
N GLN A 14 -8.81 10.55 -7.96
CA GLN A 14 -7.49 10.89 -7.42
C GLN A 14 -6.74 9.66 -6.88
N MET A 15 -7.45 8.57 -6.60
CA MET A 15 -6.88 7.28 -6.19
C MET A 15 -6.52 6.39 -7.38
N MET A 16 -6.85 6.79 -8.60
CA MET A 16 -6.53 6.04 -9.81
C MET A 16 -5.12 6.33 -10.32
N ASP A 17 -4.50 5.31 -10.89
CA ASP A 17 -3.22 5.38 -11.55
C ASP A 17 -3.41 5.56 -13.06
N ILE A 18 -2.43 6.16 -13.73
CA ILE A 18 -2.38 6.36 -15.17
C ILE A 18 -1.11 5.70 -15.70
N LEU A 19 -1.19 5.11 -16.89
CA LEU A 19 -0.02 4.59 -17.60
C LEU A 19 0.55 5.66 -18.53
N LEU A 20 1.69 6.23 -18.16
CA LEU A 20 2.50 7.06 -19.04
C LEU A 20 3.45 6.23 -19.87
N VAL A 21 3.76 6.75 -21.04
CA VAL A 21 4.77 6.23 -21.95
C VAL A 21 5.72 7.34 -22.36
N LEU A 22 7.02 7.04 -22.29
CA LEU A 22 8.08 7.83 -22.91
C LEU A 22 8.51 7.14 -24.21
N ASP A 23 8.28 7.81 -25.34
CA ASP A 23 8.80 7.39 -26.64
C ASP A 23 10.24 7.88 -26.80
N LYS A 24 11.20 6.95 -26.81
CA LYS A 24 12.64 7.30 -26.92
C LYS A 24 13.01 7.90 -28.27
N GLU A 25 12.26 7.60 -29.33
CA GLU A 25 12.52 8.15 -30.66
C GLU A 25 11.93 9.56 -30.81
N LYS A 26 10.67 9.72 -30.41
CA LYS A 26 9.98 11.03 -30.50
C LYS A 26 10.37 11.99 -29.38
N LYS A 27 10.98 11.48 -28.30
CA LYS A 27 11.32 12.23 -27.08
C LYS A 27 10.09 12.85 -26.42
N THR A 28 8.94 12.20 -26.56
CA THR A 28 7.65 12.68 -26.06
C THR A 28 7.15 11.78 -24.93
N ILE A 29 6.57 12.42 -23.92
CA ILE A 29 5.80 11.74 -22.87
C ILE A 29 4.33 11.88 -23.22
N SER A 30 3.58 10.79 -23.13
CA SER A 30 2.15 10.78 -23.36
C SER A 30 1.48 9.72 -22.49
N ALA A 31 0.16 9.79 -22.33
CA ALA A 31 -0.58 8.76 -21.65
C ALA A 31 -1.05 7.69 -22.64
N VAL A 32 -1.02 6.43 -22.23
CA VAL A 32 -1.44 5.29 -23.06
C VAL A 32 -2.97 5.22 -23.08
N LYS A 33 -3.53 5.14 -24.29
CA LYS A 33 -4.96 4.88 -24.54
C LYS A 33 -5.21 3.45 -25.01
N GLY A 34 -4.21 2.80 -25.63
CA GLY A 34 -4.32 1.43 -26.11
C GLY A 34 -3.30 1.11 -27.20
N VAL A 35 -3.53 0.02 -27.93
CA VAL A 35 -2.76 -0.40 -29.10
C VAL A 35 -3.73 -0.55 -30.27
N ASP A 36 -3.35 -0.09 -31.45
CA ASP A 36 -4.18 -0.23 -32.65
C ASP A 36 -4.03 -1.62 -33.31
N GLU A 37 -4.82 -1.88 -34.35
CA GLU A 37 -4.77 -3.13 -35.12
C GLU A 37 -3.41 -3.37 -35.81
N ASN A 38 -2.61 -2.32 -35.98
CA ASN A 38 -1.28 -2.38 -36.58
C ASN A 38 -0.20 -2.65 -35.54
N GLY A 39 -0.52 -2.76 -34.25
CA GLY A 39 0.43 -2.96 -33.17
C GLY A 39 1.22 -1.68 -32.81
N GLU A 40 0.67 -0.50 -33.15
CA GLU A 40 1.20 0.80 -32.76
C GLU A 40 0.49 1.34 -31.51
N LEU A 41 1.24 2.06 -30.67
CA LEU A 41 0.73 2.60 -29.42
C LEU A 41 -0.16 3.83 -29.68
N GLN A 42 -1.39 3.78 -29.21
CA GLN A 42 -2.29 4.92 -29.17
C GLN A 42 -2.07 5.71 -27.90
N THR A 43 -1.81 7.01 -28.05
CA THR A 43 -1.51 7.91 -26.94
C THR A 43 -2.36 9.17 -26.96
N VAL A 44 -2.59 9.75 -25.80
CA VAL A 44 -3.23 11.06 -25.64
C VAL A 44 -2.34 11.97 -24.78
N PRO A 45 -2.50 13.31 -24.88
CA PRO A 45 -1.82 14.24 -24.00
C PRO A 45 -2.17 13.94 -22.53
N PRO A 46 -1.19 13.98 -21.60
CA PRO A 46 -1.42 13.70 -20.19
C PRO A 46 -2.39 14.69 -19.53
N GLU A 47 -2.62 15.86 -20.13
CA GLU A 47 -3.54 16.89 -19.65
C GLU A 47 -5.01 16.60 -20.01
N ASN A 48 -5.27 15.71 -20.99
CA ASN A 48 -6.61 15.43 -21.51
C ASN A 48 -7.40 14.42 -20.65
N ASN A 49 -7.84 14.87 -19.48
CA ASN A 49 -8.45 14.06 -18.40
C ASN A 49 -9.61 13.14 -18.79
N SER A 50 -10.39 13.45 -19.85
CA SER A 50 -11.56 12.66 -20.26
C SER A 50 -11.22 11.42 -21.09
N GLU A 51 -10.03 11.37 -21.70
CA GLU A 51 -9.61 10.27 -22.57
C GLU A 51 -8.49 9.40 -21.97
N LEU A 52 -8.04 9.74 -20.75
CA LEU A 52 -7.03 8.97 -20.04
C LEU A 52 -7.61 7.64 -19.55
N LEU A 53 -6.92 6.55 -19.86
CA LEU A 53 -7.13 5.29 -19.16
C LEU A 53 -6.67 5.44 -17.71
N LYS A 54 -7.59 5.16 -16.80
CA LYS A 54 -7.41 5.21 -15.36
C LYS A 54 -7.53 3.80 -14.81
N PHE A 55 -6.61 3.42 -13.94
CA PHE A 55 -6.54 2.10 -13.35
C PHE A 55 -6.79 2.19 -11.86
N ASP A 56 -7.62 1.30 -11.33
CA ASP A 56 -7.72 1.12 -9.88
C ASP A 56 -6.42 0.49 -9.35
N ARG A 57 -5.97 0.94 -8.18
CA ARG A 57 -4.77 0.43 -7.50
C ARG A 57 -4.90 -1.00 -6.99
N HIS A 58 -6.12 -1.48 -6.79
CA HIS A 58 -6.43 -2.79 -6.22
C HIS A 58 -7.08 -3.75 -7.24
N GLY A 59 -7.08 -3.40 -8.52
CA GLY A 59 -7.76 -4.16 -9.56
C GLY A 59 -6.82 -4.88 -10.52
N ASP A 60 -7.18 -6.12 -10.86
CA ASP A 60 -6.51 -6.95 -11.89
C ASP A 60 -6.59 -6.36 -13.31
N PHE A 61 -7.29 -5.24 -13.50
CA PHE A 61 -7.49 -4.61 -14.82
C PHE A 61 -6.18 -4.11 -15.41
N PHE A 62 -5.29 -3.52 -14.61
CA PHE A 62 -4.01 -3.00 -15.09
C PHE A 62 -3.11 -4.11 -15.63
N SER A 63 -2.96 -5.21 -14.89
CA SER A 63 -2.04 -6.29 -15.24
C SER A 63 -2.45 -7.00 -16.52
N ASN A 64 -3.76 -7.21 -16.70
CA ASN A 64 -4.35 -7.76 -17.92
C ASN A 64 -4.19 -6.80 -19.11
N PHE A 65 -4.50 -5.52 -18.92
CA PHE A 65 -4.34 -4.49 -19.95
C PHE A 65 -2.88 -4.39 -20.42
N PHE A 66 -1.95 -4.24 -19.48
CA PHE A 66 -0.52 -4.07 -19.76
C PHE A 66 0.06 -5.31 -20.44
N SER A 67 -0.32 -6.51 -20.00
CA SER A 67 0.14 -7.76 -20.64
C SER A 67 -0.34 -7.88 -22.08
N ASN A 68 -1.62 -7.58 -22.33
CA ASN A 68 -2.17 -7.59 -23.68
C ASN A 68 -1.53 -6.52 -24.58
N MET A 69 -1.35 -5.31 -24.06
CA MET A 69 -0.64 -4.23 -24.75
C MET A 69 0.77 -4.66 -25.16
N MET A 70 1.56 -5.20 -24.24
CA MET A 70 2.94 -5.62 -24.51
C MET A 70 3.03 -6.77 -25.52
N ASN A 71 2.02 -7.64 -25.58
CA ASN A 71 1.94 -8.72 -26.57
C ASN A 71 1.57 -8.22 -27.97
N GLN A 72 0.77 -7.15 -28.07
CA GLN A 72 0.33 -6.57 -29.35
C GLN A 72 1.34 -5.56 -29.92
N LEU A 73 2.14 -4.94 -29.06
CA LEU A 73 3.06 -3.87 -29.43
C LEU A 73 4.25 -4.43 -30.24
N LYS A 74 4.46 -3.89 -31.45
CA LYS A 74 5.55 -4.36 -32.33
C LYS A 74 6.95 -4.08 -31.80
N ASN A 75 7.14 -2.91 -31.17
CA ASN A 75 8.44 -2.43 -30.70
C ASN A 75 8.39 -2.02 -29.21
N PRO A 76 8.22 -2.97 -28.28
CA PRO A 76 8.05 -2.68 -26.86
C PRO A 76 9.27 -2.00 -26.23
N THR A 77 10.47 -2.37 -26.68
CA THR A 77 11.73 -1.83 -26.15
C THR A 77 11.99 -0.37 -26.55
N ARG A 78 11.23 0.20 -27.49
CA ARG A 78 11.29 1.63 -27.83
C ARG A 78 10.74 2.51 -26.72
N PHE A 79 9.88 1.97 -25.88
CA PHE A 79 9.10 2.71 -24.92
C PHE A 79 9.57 2.43 -23.49
N ASN A 80 9.52 3.46 -22.64
CA ASN A 80 9.55 3.27 -21.19
C ASN A 80 8.15 3.54 -20.64
N PHE A 81 7.62 2.63 -19.85
CA PHE A 81 6.28 2.74 -19.27
C PHE A 81 6.36 3.09 -17.80
N PHE A 82 5.47 3.97 -17.36
CA PHE A 82 5.39 4.41 -15.97
C PHE A 82 3.95 4.39 -15.48
N LYS A 83 3.68 3.66 -14.40
CA LYS A 83 2.39 3.68 -13.70
C LYS A 83 2.47 4.73 -12.60
N ILE A 84 1.74 5.82 -12.77
CA ILE A 84 1.85 7.00 -11.92
C ILE A 84 0.47 7.34 -11.36
N PRO A 85 0.35 7.57 -10.05
CA PRO A 85 -0.83 8.19 -9.46
C PRO A 85 -1.21 9.47 -10.18
N LYS A 86 -2.50 9.63 -10.55
CA LYS A 86 -2.96 10.85 -11.22
C LYS A 86 -2.59 12.14 -10.48
N LEU A 87 -2.59 12.10 -9.15
CA LEU A 87 -2.21 13.23 -8.29
C LEU A 87 -0.73 13.63 -8.42
N GLU A 88 0.14 12.69 -8.78
CA GLU A 88 1.59 12.90 -8.87
C GLU A 88 2.06 13.20 -10.29
N LEU A 89 1.19 13.04 -11.29
CA LEU A 89 1.48 13.31 -12.69
C LEU A 89 2.18 14.67 -12.92
N PRO A 90 1.69 15.82 -12.39
CA PRO A 90 2.33 17.12 -12.62
C PRO A 90 3.72 17.26 -12.00
N LYS A 91 4.04 16.43 -11.01
CA LYS A 91 5.35 16.43 -10.32
C LYS A 91 6.33 15.47 -10.98
N ILE A 92 5.86 14.31 -11.42
CA ILE A 92 6.70 13.22 -11.94
C ILE A 92 6.99 13.38 -13.44
N GLU A 93 6.06 13.89 -14.24
CA GLU A 93 6.30 14.09 -15.68
C GLU A 93 7.55 14.95 -15.97
N PRO A 94 7.76 16.11 -15.32
CA PRO A 94 8.97 16.91 -15.52
C PRO A 94 10.24 16.13 -15.16
N ILE A 95 10.21 15.35 -14.08
CA ILE A 95 11.36 14.55 -13.64
C ILE A 95 11.70 13.46 -14.68
N ILE A 96 10.69 12.79 -15.25
CA ILE A 96 10.91 11.80 -16.32
C ILE A 96 11.53 12.48 -17.55
N ARG A 97 11.02 13.65 -17.93
CA ARG A 97 11.52 14.41 -19.07
C ARG A 97 12.96 14.89 -18.86
N ASP A 98 13.24 15.41 -17.68
CA ASP A 98 14.55 15.90 -17.29
C ASP A 98 15.55 14.75 -17.20
N ASN A 99 15.18 13.63 -16.60
CA ASN A 99 16.02 12.43 -16.55
C ASN A 99 16.34 11.88 -17.95
N PHE A 100 15.39 11.95 -18.87
CA PHE A 100 15.63 11.51 -20.24
C PHE A 100 16.61 12.42 -20.99
N ASN A 101 16.52 13.73 -20.78
CA ASN A 101 17.42 14.71 -21.42
C ASN A 101 18.80 14.79 -20.74
N ASN A 102 18.83 14.66 -19.41
CA ASN A 102 20.01 14.71 -18.56
C ASN A 102 19.89 13.66 -17.44
N PRO A 103 20.33 12.41 -17.70
CA PRO A 103 20.21 11.34 -16.72
C PRO A 103 21.02 11.65 -15.47
N THR A 104 20.36 11.72 -14.32
CA THR A 104 21.03 11.83 -13.03
C THR A 104 20.66 10.65 -12.15
N PRO A 105 21.58 10.15 -11.30
CA PRO A 105 21.26 9.06 -10.37
C PRO A 105 20.08 9.38 -9.45
N GLU A 106 19.92 10.65 -9.07
CA GLU A 106 18.80 11.13 -8.26
C GLU A 106 17.47 11.07 -9.02
N ASN A 107 17.44 11.53 -10.28
CA ASN A 107 16.23 11.49 -11.08
C ASN A 107 15.84 10.04 -11.45
N GLU A 108 16.82 9.19 -11.76
CA GLU A 108 16.57 7.77 -12.04
C GLU A 108 15.95 7.09 -10.81
N ALA A 109 16.51 7.29 -9.61
CA ALA A 109 15.95 6.73 -8.38
C ALA A 109 14.51 7.21 -8.11
N ASN A 110 14.20 8.48 -8.44
CA ASN A 110 12.87 9.05 -8.26
C ASN A 110 11.81 8.44 -9.20
N ILE A 111 12.20 8.08 -10.43
CA ILE A 111 11.27 7.54 -11.44
C ILE A 111 11.20 6.01 -11.46
N GLU A 112 12.22 5.31 -10.96
CA GLU A 112 12.33 3.84 -11.05
C GLU A 112 11.16 3.13 -10.36
N ARG A 113 10.70 3.65 -9.22
CA ARG A 113 9.54 3.10 -8.49
C ARG A 113 8.22 3.14 -9.27
N TYR A 114 8.13 4.00 -10.30
CA TYR A 114 6.96 4.09 -11.16
C TYR A 114 7.12 3.30 -12.45
N ARG A 115 8.34 2.84 -12.76
CA ARG A 115 8.64 2.12 -14.00
C ARG A 115 7.93 0.77 -14.00
N VAL A 116 7.28 0.44 -15.11
CA VAL A 116 6.58 -0.83 -15.27
C VAL A 116 7.19 -1.63 -16.41
N THR A 117 7.44 -2.90 -16.14
CA THR A 117 7.89 -3.88 -17.12
C THR A 117 7.01 -5.13 -17.07
N PRO A 118 7.02 -5.99 -18.10
CA PRO A 118 6.31 -7.26 -18.06
C PRO A 118 6.66 -8.12 -16.83
N GLU A 119 7.89 -8.02 -16.35
CA GLU A 119 8.38 -8.72 -15.16
C GLU A 119 7.75 -8.16 -13.88
N THR A 120 7.69 -6.83 -13.72
CA THR A 120 7.09 -6.21 -12.52
C THR A 120 5.60 -6.52 -12.45
N VAL A 121 4.88 -6.48 -13.58
CA VAL A 121 3.45 -6.81 -13.65
C VAL A 121 3.17 -8.29 -13.34
N LYS A 122 4.02 -9.22 -13.81
CA LYS A 122 3.89 -10.65 -13.47
C LYS A 122 4.13 -10.92 -11.99
N GLN A 123 4.97 -10.12 -11.32
CA GLN A 123 5.17 -10.21 -9.88
C GLN A 123 3.99 -9.64 -9.09
N GLU A 124 3.40 -8.53 -9.54
CA GLU A 124 2.20 -7.93 -8.94
C GLU A 124 0.98 -8.85 -9.06
N ALA A 125 0.71 -9.42 -10.24
CA ALA A 125 -0.42 -10.33 -10.46
C ALA A 125 -0.32 -11.64 -9.64
N LYS A 126 0.89 -12.13 -9.37
CA LYS A 126 1.12 -13.29 -8.47
C LYS A 126 0.92 -12.93 -6.99
N LYS A 127 1.13 -11.66 -6.61
CA LYS A 127 0.90 -11.17 -5.25
C LYS A 127 -0.60 -11.00 -4.97
N GLU A 128 -1.39 -10.53 -5.94
CA GLU A 128 -2.84 -10.31 -5.83
C GLU A 128 -3.65 -11.63 -5.75
N GLN A 129 -3.30 -12.66 -6.52
CA GLN A 129 -3.99 -13.97 -6.48
C GLN A 129 -3.80 -14.75 -5.17
N GLN A 130 -2.81 -14.39 -4.34
CA GLN A 130 -2.57 -15.03 -3.04
C GLN A 130 -3.18 -14.26 -1.85
N GLU A 131 -3.68 -13.03 -2.05
CA GLU A 131 -4.27 -12.23 -0.96
C GLU A 131 -5.73 -12.59 -0.66
N THR A 132 -6.42 -13.34 -1.52
CA THR A 132 -7.84 -13.68 -1.32
C THR A 132 -8.12 -14.87 -0.39
N GLN A 133 -7.10 -15.60 0.10
CA GLN A 133 -7.35 -16.86 0.84
C GLN A 133 -6.80 -16.99 2.27
N ASN A 134 -6.00 -16.07 2.81
CA ASN A 134 -5.44 -16.25 4.17
C ASN A 134 -5.79 -15.11 5.12
N GLY A 135 -6.93 -15.26 5.79
CA GLY A 135 -7.31 -14.41 6.91
C GLY A 135 -8.06 -15.18 7.99
N GLN A 136 -7.34 -15.78 8.94
CA GLN A 136 -7.66 -15.85 10.38
C GLN A 136 -6.62 -16.68 11.15
N GLN A 137 -6.06 -16.14 12.24
CA GLN A 137 -6.23 -16.69 13.58
C GLN A 137 -5.65 -15.74 14.68
N PRO A 138 -6.23 -15.69 15.90
CA PRO A 138 -5.94 -14.73 16.96
C PRO A 138 -5.13 -15.34 18.13
N ALA A 139 -4.20 -14.56 18.68
CA ALA A 139 -3.40 -14.93 19.85
C ALA A 139 -4.14 -14.62 21.16
N LYS A 140 -4.16 -15.62 22.07
CA LYS A 140 -4.63 -15.53 23.45
C LYS A 140 -3.60 -14.78 24.32
N GLU A 141 -4.11 -13.91 25.20
CA GLU A 141 -3.35 -13.24 26.26
C GLU A 141 -3.12 -14.18 27.46
N ALA A 142 -1.92 -14.12 28.06
CA ALA A 142 -1.71 -14.39 29.49
C ALA A 142 -0.35 -13.88 29.97
N GLY A 143 -0.36 -13.11 31.06
CA GLY A 143 0.64 -13.22 32.14
C GLY A 143 1.81 -12.23 32.13
N ALA A 144 1.70 -11.18 32.96
CA ALA A 144 2.81 -10.34 33.39
C ALA A 144 3.73 -11.06 34.40
N THR A 145 5.04 -10.83 34.32
CA THR A 145 5.96 -10.79 35.47
C THR A 145 7.18 -9.97 35.10
N ALA A 146 7.55 -9.04 35.98
CA ALA A 146 8.67 -8.13 35.85
C ALA A 146 9.96 -8.74 36.39
N GLN A 147 11.10 -8.51 35.73
CA GLN A 147 12.43 -8.39 36.34
C GLN A 147 13.45 -7.75 35.37
N ALA A 148 14.45 -7.09 35.97
CA ALA A 148 15.35 -6.08 35.41
C ALA A 148 16.52 -6.66 34.55
N PRO A 149 17.36 -5.81 33.90
CA PRO A 149 17.90 -6.04 32.55
C PRO A 149 19.05 -7.05 32.50
N GLN A 150 18.79 -8.19 31.87
CA GLN A 150 19.82 -9.03 31.26
C GLN A 150 19.76 -8.84 29.74
N GLN A 151 20.93 -8.75 29.11
CA GLN A 151 21.04 -8.61 27.66
C GLN A 151 20.16 -9.65 26.96
N PRO A 152 19.40 -9.24 25.92
CA PRO A 152 18.38 -10.09 25.34
C PRO A 152 19.00 -11.31 24.67
N ASP A 153 18.63 -12.48 25.20
CA ASP A 153 18.87 -13.78 24.60
C ASP A 153 18.15 -13.82 23.24
N LYS A 154 18.92 -13.64 22.16
CA LYS A 154 18.44 -13.55 20.77
C LYS A 154 17.65 -14.80 20.32
N SER A 155 17.69 -15.90 21.07
CA SER A 155 16.99 -17.17 20.77
C SER A 155 15.47 -17.12 20.98
N LYS A 156 14.91 -16.05 21.57
CA LYS A 156 13.48 -15.95 21.94
C LYS A 156 12.64 -15.06 21.01
N TYR A 157 13.24 -14.42 20.03
CA TYR A 157 12.51 -13.51 19.15
C TYR A 157 11.91 -14.23 17.95
N TYR A 158 10.65 -13.88 17.65
CA TYR A 158 9.97 -14.30 16.42
C TYR A 158 10.57 -13.56 15.21
N ILE A 159 11.08 -12.36 15.42
CA ILE A 159 11.70 -11.49 14.42
C ILE A 159 13.16 -11.27 14.80
N ASP A 160 14.06 -11.53 13.86
CA ASP A 160 15.47 -11.22 14.05
C ASP A 160 15.68 -9.69 14.03
N PRO A 161 16.17 -9.07 15.13
CA PRO A 161 16.39 -7.63 15.20
C PRO A 161 17.37 -7.11 14.15
N ASP A 162 18.31 -7.96 13.71
CA ASP A 162 19.35 -7.61 12.75
C ASP A 162 18.80 -7.61 11.31
N LYS A 163 17.60 -8.18 11.08
CA LYS A 163 16.90 -8.19 9.78
C LYS A 163 15.85 -7.09 9.61
N VAL A 164 15.63 -6.28 10.64
CA VAL A 164 14.72 -5.13 10.56
C VAL A 164 15.38 -4.02 9.75
N ASP A 165 14.70 -3.51 8.72
CA ASP A 165 15.17 -2.36 7.95
C ASP A 165 14.93 -1.05 8.71
N TRP A 166 15.87 -0.72 9.60
CA TRP A 166 15.83 0.49 10.43
C TRP A 166 15.90 1.78 9.60
N GLU A 167 16.49 1.76 8.41
CA GLU A 167 16.54 2.94 7.53
C GLU A 167 15.18 3.20 6.91
N ALA A 168 14.48 2.16 6.43
CA ALA A 168 13.11 2.31 5.92
C ALA A 168 12.15 2.82 7.00
N LEU A 169 12.34 2.42 8.27
CA LEU A 169 11.51 2.88 9.39
C LEU A 169 11.63 4.38 9.66
N LYS A 170 12.77 5.02 9.35
CA LYS A 170 12.92 6.49 9.48
C LYS A 170 11.98 7.25 8.57
N ASN A 171 11.61 6.68 7.42
CA ASN A 171 10.63 7.28 6.50
C ASN A 171 9.22 7.35 7.11
N PHE A 172 8.97 6.63 8.21
CA PHE A 172 7.75 6.67 9.01
C PHE A 172 7.91 7.48 10.30
N GLY A 173 9.06 8.15 10.48
CA GLY A 173 9.39 8.89 11.70
C GLY A 173 9.68 8.00 12.90
N LEU A 174 10.09 6.74 12.66
CA LEU A 174 10.37 5.76 13.70
C LEU A 174 11.88 5.50 13.79
N SER A 175 12.41 5.46 15.01
CA SER A 175 13.77 4.99 15.28
C SER A 175 13.77 3.80 16.24
N LYS A 176 14.85 3.02 16.22
CA LYS A 176 15.05 1.89 17.13
C LYS A 176 15.03 2.35 18.59
N GLU A 177 15.74 3.43 18.90
CA GLU A 177 15.87 3.99 20.24
C GLU A 177 14.51 4.46 20.78
N GLN A 178 13.66 5.04 19.91
CA GLN A 178 12.31 5.42 20.27
C GLN A 178 11.45 4.21 20.64
N LEU A 179 11.52 3.13 19.85
CA LEU A 179 10.78 1.89 20.13
C LEU A 179 11.31 1.19 21.40
N GLU A 180 12.61 1.24 21.68
CA GLU A 180 13.20 0.71 22.91
C GLU A 180 12.78 1.51 24.15
N LYS A 181 12.89 2.84 24.08
CA LYS A 181 12.50 3.74 25.18
C LYS A 181 11.02 3.60 25.54
N ALA A 182 10.17 3.41 24.53
CA ALA A 182 8.74 3.18 24.69
C ALA A 182 8.39 1.72 25.04
N LYS A 183 9.40 0.85 25.28
CA LYS A 183 9.22 -0.58 25.58
C LYS A 183 8.39 -1.33 24.54
N ALA A 184 8.36 -0.83 23.30
CA ALA A 184 7.61 -1.39 22.19
C ALA A 184 8.44 -2.38 21.36
N LEU A 185 9.76 -2.17 21.27
CA LEU A 185 10.63 -3.01 20.45
C LEU A 185 10.56 -4.49 20.87
N GLU A 186 10.68 -4.75 22.17
CA GLU A 186 10.70 -6.11 22.73
C GLU A 186 9.43 -6.91 22.40
N PRO A 187 8.19 -6.41 22.66
CA PRO A 187 6.96 -7.05 22.20
C PRO A 187 6.91 -7.24 20.68
N MET A 188 7.33 -6.24 19.91
CA MET A 188 7.26 -6.28 18.45
C MET A 188 8.19 -7.35 17.85
N LEU A 189 9.39 -7.52 18.41
CA LEU A 189 10.32 -8.59 18.02
C LEU A 189 9.79 -9.99 18.37
N ARG A 190 8.92 -10.10 19.36
CA ARG A 190 8.23 -11.34 19.73
C ARG A 190 6.95 -11.59 18.90
N GLY A 191 6.66 -10.72 17.93
CA GLY A 191 5.49 -10.83 17.04
C GLY A 191 4.21 -10.20 17.60
N TYR A 192 4.27 -9.53 18.75
CA TYR A 192 3.14 -8.78 19.30
C TYR A 192 3.04 -7.38 18.69
N LYS A 193 1.90 -6.72 18.90
CA LYS A 193 1.76 -5.29 18.60
C LYS A 193 2.41 -4.47 19.71
N SER A 194 2.89 -3.28 19.36
CA SER A 194 3.38 -2.28 20.31
C SER A 194 2.34 -2.04 21.40
N PRO A 195 2.73 -1.89 22.68
CA PRO A 195 1.77 -1.74 23.78
C PRO A 195 0.92 -0.47 23.63
N GLU A 196 1.55 0.59 23.12
CA GLU A 196 0.94 1.90 22.90
C GLU A 196 0.89 2.23 21.40
N ALA A 197 0.08 3.23 21.05
CA ALA A 197 0.07 3.80 19.71
C ALA A 197 1.24 4.76 19.52
N PHE A 198 1.78 4.78 18.31
CA PHE A 198 2.84 5.66 17.88
C PHE A 198 2.28 6.60 16.83
N THR A 199 2.59 7.89 16.95
CA THR A 199 2.40 8.81 15.84
C THR A 199 3.44 8.47 14.79
N ILE A 200 2.97 7.89 13.69
CA ILE A 200 3.78 7.69 12.49
C ILE A 200 3.54 8.83 11.53
N SER A 201 4.60 9.23 10.86
CA SER A 201 4.52 10.26 9.84
C SER A 201 5.43 9.93 8.69
N GLY A 202 4.89 10.00 7.49
CA GLY A 202 5.66 9.79 6.27
C GLY A 202 5.34 10.87 5.26
N ASN A 203 6.39 11.35 4.61
CA ASN A 203 6.25 12.23 3.47
C ASN A 203 6.30 11.39 2.20
N TYR A 204 5.13 11.08 1.65
CA TYR A 204 4.99 10.33 0.41
C TYR A 204 4.72 11.31 -0.72
N ASN A 205 5.74 12.12 -1.04
CA ASN A 205 5.79 13.16 -2.08
C ASN A 205 4.68 14.24 -2.05
N SER A 206 3.44 13.81 -2.22
CA SER A 206 2.22 14.59 -2.38
C SER A 206 1.31 14.50 -1.16
N ALA A 207 1.48 13.48 -0.32
CA ALA A 207 0.72 13.30 0.91
C ALA A 207 1.64 13.23 2.13
N ILE A 208 1.43 14.16 3.07
CA ILE A 208 1.96 14.03 4.42
C ILE A 208 0.98 13.15 5.17
N MET A 209 1.35 11.89 5.34
CA MET A 209 0.62 10.99 6.21
C MET A 209 1.06 11.29 7.64
N LYS A 210 0.12 11.58 8.53
CA LYS A 210 0.35 11.64 9.97
C LYS A 210 -0.82 10.97 10.66
N MET A 211 -0.57 9.87 11.33
CA MET A 211 -1.61 9.12 12.04
C MET A 211 -1.03 8.40 13.25
N ASP A 212 -1.90 8.11 14.20
CA ASP A 212 -1.56 7.25 15.33
C ASP A 212 -1.91 5.80 15.00
N ALA A 213 -0.96 4.90 15.24
CA ALA A 213 -1.10 3.48 14.94
C ALA A 213 -0.36 2.61 15.96
N ARG A 214 -0.89 1.42 16.24
CA ARG A 214 -0.07 0.36 16.86
C ARG A 214 0.78 -0.29 15.80
N LEU A 215 2.00 -0.69 16.15
CA LEU A 215 2.99 -1.20 15.22
C LEU A 215 3.31 -2.67 15.52
N SER A 216 3.62 -3.47 14.51
CA SER A 216 4.14 -4.83 14.72
C SER A 216 5.09 -5.21 13.61
N PHE A 217 6.13 -5.98 13.92
CA PHE A 217 6.94 -6.63 12.90
C PHE A 217 6.31 -7.96 12.48
N ARG A 218 6.37 -8.25 11.18
CA ARG A 218 5.89 -9.49 10.58
C ARG A 218 6.84 -9.94 9.49
N HIS A 219 6.81 -11.22 9.18
CA HIS A 219 7.41 -11.70 7.94
C HIS A 219 6.43 -11.47 6.79
N ASP A 220 6.92 -10.94 5.67
CA ASP A 220 6.20 -10.98 4.40
C ASP A 220 6.23 -12.40 3.81
N LYS A 221 5.68 -12.55 2.61
CA LYS A 221 5.61 -13.85 1.91
C LYS A 221 7.00 -14.44 1.58
N ASP A 222 8.01 -13.58 1.49
CA ASP A 222 9.39 -13.94 1.17
C ASP A 222 10.24 -14.16 2.44
N GLY A 223 9.66 -13.98 3.62
CA GLY A 223 10.34 -14.11 4.90
C GLY A 223 11.11 -12.86 5.32
N ASN A 224 10.95 -11.73 4.63
CA ASN A 224 11.55 -10.46 5.03
C ASN A 224 10.76 -9.82 6.16
N VAL A 225 11.47 -9.11 7.05
CA VAL A 225 10.83 -8.41 8.15
C VAL A 225 10.22 -7.09 7.63
N VAL A 226 8.90 -6.95 7.77
CA VAL A 226 8.15 -5.75 7.39
C VAL A 226 7.45 -5.13 8.58
N LEU A 227 7.27 -3.81 8.53
CA LEU A 227 6.49 -3.06 9.51
C LEU A 227 4.99 -3.10 9.13
N ALA A 228 4.17 -3.70 9.98
CA ALA A 228 2.72 -3.63 9.86
C ALA A 228 2.16 -2.50 10.73
N ILE A 229 1.41 -1.61 10.08
CA ILE A 229 0.79 -0.42 10.67
C ILE A 229 -0.68 -0.72 10.96
N HIS A 230 -1.08 -0.67 12.23
CA HIS A 230 -2.45 -0.89 12.68
C HIS A 230 -3.05 0.46 13.10
N GLY A 231 -3.64 1.18 12.14
CA GLY A 231 -4.27 2.47 12.38
C GLY A 231 -5.39 2.40 13.42
N ILE A 232 -5.54 3.46 14.22
CA ILE A 232 -6.64 3.58 15.18
C ILE A 232 -7.94 3.84 14.41
N ARG A 233 -8.92 2.95 14.56
CA ARG A 233 -10.24 3.10 13.96
C ARG A 233 -11.11 4.01 14.83
N GLN A 234 -11.64 5.08 14.25
CA GLN A 234 -12.54 6.01 14.94
C GLN A 234 -13.93 5.42 15.22
N LYS A 235 -14.33 4.41 14.43
CA LYS A 235 -15.61 3.71 14.59
C LYS A 235 -15.39 2.20 14.44
N PRO A 236 -16.17 1.37 15.15
CA PRO A 236 -16.15 -0.07 14.96
C PRO A 236 -16.65 -0.43 13.56
N GLU A 237 -16.03 -1.44 12.94
CA GLU A 237 -16.44 -1.96 11.63
C GLU A 237 -17.53 -3.02 11.85
N LEU A 238 -18.79 -2.58 11.88
CA LEU A 238 -19.94 -3.44 12.16
C LEU A 238 -20.63 -3.96 10.90
N GLU A 239 -20.20 -3.50 9.72
CA GLU A 239 -20.74 -3.96 8.43
C GLU A 239 -20.08 -5.26 7.96
N ARG A 240 -18.88 -5.57 8.46
CA ARG A 240 -18.17 -6.80 8.12
C ARG A 240 -18.46 -7.89 9.17
N PRO A 241 -18.60 -9.16 8.75
CA PRO A 241 -18.70 -10.26 9.70
C PRO A 241 -17.49 -10.31 10.65
N PHE A 242 -17.75 -10.41 11.94
CA PHE A 242 -16.72 -10.57 12.97
C PHE A 242 -16.68 -12.03 13.40
N PHE A 243 -15.62 -12.76 13.05
CA PHE A 243 -15.51 -14.20 13.33
C PHE A 243 -16.75 -15.00 12.88
N GLY A 244 -17.20 -14.73 11.65
CA GLY A 244 -18.37 -15.36 11.06
C GLY A 244 -19.72 -14.90 11.63
N HIS A 245 -19.74 -13.92 12.54
CA HIS A 245 -20.96 -13.30 13.04
C HIS A 245 -21.30 -12.02 12.29
N GLU A 246 -22.50 -11.96 11.71
CA GLU A 246 -23.07 -10.74 11.13
C GLU A 246 -23.88 -9.98 12.19
N PHE A 247 -23.61 -8.68 12.32
CA PHE A 247 -24.28 -7.83 13.30
C PHE A 247 -25.68 -7.42 12.79
N SER A 248 -26.69 -7.69 13.60
CA SER A 248 -28.05 -7.17 13.36
C SER A 248 -28.11 -5.66 13.60
N LYS A 249 -29.22 -5.02 13.19
CA LYS A 249 -29.44 -3.59 13.46
C LYS A 249 -29.42 -3.27 14.95
N GLU A 250 -29.94 -4.17 15.79
CA GLU A 250 -29.96 -4.02 17.24
C GLU A 250 -28.55 -4.16 17.84
N ASP A 251 -27.76 -5.13 17.37
CA ASP A 251 -26.36 -5.29 17.80
C ASP A 251 -25.55 -4.03 17.49
N LYS A 252 -25.76 -3.47 16.30
CA LYS A 252 -25.08 -2.23 15.88
C LYS A 252 -25.45 -1.06 16.77
N ALA A 253 -26.73 -0.88 17.07
CA ALA A 253 -27.20 0.19 17.95
C ALA A 253 -26.58 0.04 19.36
N ASN A 254 -26.67 -1.15 19.94
CA ASN A 254 -26.16 -1.43 21.29
C ASN A 254 -24.63 -1.23 21.38
N LEU A 255 -23.88 -1.70 20.37
CA LEU A 255 -22.43 -1.54 20.32
C LEU A 255 -22.00 -0.07 20.17
N LEU A 256 -22.76 0.74 19.42
CA LEU A 256 -22.47 2.17 19.27
C LEU A 256 -22.85 2.98 20.50
N GLU A 257 -23.92 2.62 21.21
CA GLU A 257 -24.40 3.36 22.37
C GLU A 257 -23.69 2.96 23.67
N THR A 258 -23.51 1.65 23.90
CA THR A 258 -23.07 1.11 25.20
C THR A 258 -21.68 0.45 25.14
N GLY A 259 -21.11 0.29 23.95
CA GLY A 259 -19.89 -0.49 23.72
C GLY A 259 -20.08 -2.00 23.90
N ASN A 260 -21.29 -2.45 24.22
CA ASN A 260 -21.64 -3.86 24.46
C ASN A 260 -22.82 -4.24 23.57
N MET A 261 -22.82 -5.48 23.07
CA MET A 261 -23.89 -5.95 22.17
C MET A 261 -25.22 -6.21 22.90
N GLY A 262 -25.21 -6.22 24.24
CA GLY A 262 -26.40 -6.49 25.06
C GLY A 262 -26.80 -7.97 25.13
N ARG A 263 -26.11 -8.86 24.40
CA ARG A 263 -26.36 -10.31 24.38
C ARG A 263 -25.10 -11.11 24.08
N ILE A 264 -25.14 -12.39 24.41
CA ILE A 264 -24.05 -13.34 24.16
C ILE A 264 -24.18 -13.91 22.74
N VAL A 265 -23.05 -14.01 22.03
CA VAL A 265 -22.94 -14.63 20.70
C VAL A 265 -21.76 -15.58 20.69
N ASN A 266 -21.93 -16.69 19.99
CA ASN A 266 -20.85 -17.63 19.70
C ASN A 266 -20.11 -17.19 18.42
N LEU A 267 -18.81 -16.93 18.57
CA LEU A 267 -17.92 -16.56 17.47
C LEU A 267 -17.24 -17.81 16.91
N LYS A 268 -17.05 -17.87 15.58
CA LYS A 268 -16.30 -18.95 14.90
C LYS A 268 -14.93 -18.45 14.47
N ASN A 269 -13.91 -19.13 14.93
CA ASN A 269 -12.53 -18.88 14.58
C ASN A 269 -12.11 -19.97 13.59
N TYR A 270 -11.97 -19.65 12.31
CA TYR A 270 -11.45 -20.59 11.32
C TYR A 270 -9.92 -20.57 11.38
#